data_AF-A0A7S2LYS3-F1
#
_entry.id   AF-A0A7S2LYS3-F1
#
_cell.length_a   1.000
_cell.length_b   1.000
_cell.length_c   1.000
_cell.angle_alpha   90.00
_cell.angle_beta   90.00
_cell.angle_gamma   90.00
#
_symmetry.space_group_name_H-M   'P 1'
#
loop_
_entity.id
_entity.type
_entity.pdbx_description
1 polymer ?
#
loop_
_entity_poly.entity_id
_entity_poly.type
_entity_poly.pdbx_seq_one_letter_code
_entity_poly.pdbx_strand_id
1 'polypeptide(L)'
;RGRNTRAIAEATGAKVRVRGQGSGHLEVTSKQEAPTPLMLVIATECDNREGFYVAVRKAVSLLRQVENRYLQYCWIRGLAASRPAFVLGPMADALHAELLLALGDALPPRGEEVPAGGG
;
A
#
# COMPACT_ATOMS: atom_id res chain seq x y z
N ARG A 1 -16.58 -3.30 -10.42
CA ARG A 1 -15.67 -3.75 -9.33
C ARG A 1 -14.40 -2.90 -9.37
N GLY A 2 -13.72 -2.65 -8.24
CA GLY A 2 -12.54 -1.77 -8.15
C GLY A 2 -12.80 -0.28 -7.90
N ARG A 3 -13.95 0.10 -7.33
CA ARG A 3 -14.37 1.51 -7.20
C ARG A 3 -13.32 2.40 -6.50
N ASN A 4 -12.70 1.89 -5.43
CA ASN A 4 -11.73 2.66 -4.65
C ASN A 4 -10.42 2.93 -5.41
N THR A 5 -9.84 1.91 -6.02
CA THR A 5 -8.58 2.06 -6.78
C THR A 5 -8.80 2.80 -8.10
N ARG A 6 -9.98 2.63 -8.73
CA ARG A 6 -10.39 3.38 -9.91
C ARG A 6 -10.49 4.88 -9.65
N ALA A 7 -11.10 5.28 -8.53
CA ALA A 7 -11.20 6.70 -8.17
C ALA A 7 -9.83 7.36 -7.94
N ILE A 8 -8.85 6.60 -7.44
CA ILE A 8 -7.46 7.09 -7.32
C ILE A 8 -6.87 7.26 -8.72
N ALA A 9 -6.94 6.23 -9.56
CA ALA A 9 -6.38 6.26 -10.91
C ALA A 9 -6.96 7.40 -11.77
N GLU A 10 -8.29 7.60 -11.74
CA GLU A 10 -8.96 8.66 -12.49
C GLU A 10 -8.56 10.06 -12.00
N ALA A 11 -8.32 10.23 -10.70
CA ALA A 11 -7.96 11.52 -10.12
C ALA A 11 -6.49 11.90 -10.31
N THR A 12 -5.60 10.95 -10.64
CA THR A 12 -4.15 11.20 -10.62
C THR A 12 -3.41 10.77 -11.88
N GLY A 13 -4.06 10.02 -12.77
CA GLY A 13 -3.40 9.39 -13.91
C GLY A 13 -2.47 8.23 -13.51
N ALA A 14 -2.49 7.80 -12.24
CA ALA A 14 -1.66 6.69 -11.77
C ALA A 14 -2.28 5.33 -12.11
N LYS A 15 -1.41 4.34 -12.33
CA LYS A 15 -1.75 2.92 -12.39
C LYS A 15 -1.76 2.37 -10.96
N VAL A 16 -2.94 2.02 -10.46
CA VAL A 16 -3.13 1.46 -9.10
C VAL A 16 -3.55 0.00 -9.19
N ARG A 17 -2.76 -0.92 -8.63
CA ARG A 17 -2.91 -2.37 -8.81
C ARG A 17 -2.80 -3.13 -7.50
N VAL A 18 -3.68 -4.11 -7.28
CA VAL A 18 -3.51 -5.09 -6.19
C VAL A 18 -2.66 -6.26 -6.70
N ARG A 19 -1.64 -6.65 -5.93
CA ARG A 19 -0.63 -7.68 -6.26
C ARG A 19 -0.21 -8.45 -5.01
N GLY A 20 0.58 -9.50 -5.21
CA GLY A 20 1.04 -10.38 -4.12
C GLY A 20 0.05 -11.50 -3.81
N GLN A 21 0.37 -12.26 -2.78
CA GLN A 21 -0.42 -13.43 -2.37
C GLN A 21 -1.82 -13.03 -1.88
N GLY A 22 -2.84 -13.74 -2.36
CA GLY A 22 -4.26 -13.47 -2.10
C GLY A 22 -4.87 -12.35 -2.97
N SER A 23 -4.14 -11.81 -3.95
CA SER A 23 -4.64 -10.75 -4.84
C SER A 23 -5.56 -11.24 -5.96
N GLY A 24 -5.50 -12.54 -6.28
CA GLY A 24 -6.09 -13.16 -7.47
C GLY A 24 -5.36 -12.82 -8.78
N HIS A 25 -4.24 -12.09 -8.74
CA HIS A 25 -3.50 -11.70 -9.95
C HIS A 25 -2.37 -12.68 -10.27
N LEU A 26 -2.56 -13.47 -11.33
CA LEU A 26 -1.53 -14.38 -11.83
C LEU A 26 -0.56 -13.64 -12.75
N GLU A 27 0.74 -13.74 -12.46
CA GLU A 27 1.80 -13.22 -13.32
C GLU A 27 1.83 -14.00 -14.64
N VAL A 28 2.06 -13.28 -15.74
CA VAL A 28 1.92 -13.83 -17.10
C VAL A 28 2.86 -15.02 -17.31
N THR A 29 4.08 -14.92 -16.80
CA THR A 29 5.16 -15.90 -16.98
C THR A 29 5.00 -17.11 -16.06
N SER A 30 4.75 -16.89 -14.77
CA SER A 30 4.72 -17.99 -13.78
C SER A 30 3.35 -18.65 -13.64
N LYS A 31 2.27 -18.02 -14.14
CA LYS A 31 0.87 -18.41 -13.90
C LYS A 31 0.51 -18.53 -12.41
N GLN A 32 1.28 -17.88 -11.56
CA GLN A 32 1.12 -17.85 -10.12
C GLN A 32 1.06 -16.41 -9.64
N GLU A 33 0.47 -16.20 -8.46
CA GLU A 33 0.59 -14.90 -7.81
C GLU A 33 2.05 -14.61 -7.46
N ALA A 34 2.41 -13.33 -7.40
CA ALA A 34 3.75 -12.93 -6.98
C ALA A 34 4.04 -13.45 -5.56
N PRO A 35 5.24 -13.99 -5.29
CA PRO A 35 5.63 -14.52 -3.97
C PRO A 35 5.99 -13.39 -3.00
N THR A 36 5.11 -12.41 -2.87
CA THR A 36 5.25 -11.24 -2.00
C THR A 36 3.96 -11.02 -1.22
N PRO A 37 4.00 -10.33 -0.06
CA PRO A 37 2.80 -9.97 0.67
C PRO A 37 1.78 -9.22 -0.20
N LEU A 38 0.49 -9.33 0.14
CA LEU A 38 -0.57 -8.58 -0.52
C LEU A 38 -0.27 -7.08 -0.47
N MET A 39 -0.24 -6.43 -1.62
CA MET A 39 0.20 -5.03 -1.74
C MET A 39 -0.61 -4.24 -2.76
N LEU A 40 -0.64 -2.92 -2.55
CA LEU A 40 -1.17 -1.94 -3.48
C LEU A 40 0.01 -1.26 -4.19
N VAL A 41 0.18 -1.52 -5.47
CA VAL A 41 1.24 -0.97 -6.32
C VAL A 41 0.74 0.30 -6.99
N ILE A 42 1.52 1.38 -6.90
CA ILE A 42 1.25 2.67 -7.53
C ILE A 42 2.39 2.93 -8.50
N ALA A 43 2.05 3.18 -9.76
CA ALA A 43 3.01 3.58 -10.78
C ALA A 43 2.45 4.75 -11.60
N THR A 44 3.32 5.65 -12.04
CA THR A 44 3.00 6.77 -12.93
C THR A 44 4.01 6.81 -14.07
N GLU A 45 3.69 7.56 -15.11
CA GLU A 45 4.69 7.97 -16.10
C GLU A 45 5.70 8.94 -15.44
N CYS A 46 6.92 9.00 -15.97
CA CYS A 46 8.05 9.71 -15.34
C CYS A 46 7.82 11.23 -15.19
N ASP A 47 7.00 11.83 -16.05
CA ASP A 47 6.66 13.25 -16.04
C ASP A 47 5.51 13.59 -15.07
N ASN A 48 4.80 12.59 -14.53
CA ASN A 48 3.66 12.79 -13.64
C ASN A 48 4.03 12.59 -12.15
N ARG A 49 4.99 13.40 -11.70
CA ARG A 49 5.48 13.38 -10.30
C ARG A 49 4.40 13.83 -9.30
N GLU A 50 3.62 14.85 -9.63
CA GLU A 50 2.52 15.32 -8.75
C GLU A 50 1.44 14.25 -8.59
N GLY A 51 1.01 13.64 -9.69
CA GLY A 51 0.02 12.56 -9.67
C GLY A 51 0.49 11.35 -8.86
N PHE A 52 1.79 11.07 -8.84
CA PHE A 52 2.36 10.04 -7.98
C PHE A 52 2.15 10.35 -6.49
N TYR A 53 2.55 11.54 -6.02
CA TYR A 53 2.38 11.89 -4.60
C TYR A 53 0.92 11.94 -4.17
N VAL A 54 0.04 12.49 -5.02
CA VAL A 54 -1.41 12.53 -4.75
C VAL A 54 -1.97 11.11 -4.69
N ALA A 55 -1.51 10.20 -5.57
CA ALA A 55 -1.92 8.81 -5.57
C ALA A 55 -1.48 8.09 -4.29
N VAL A 56 -0.21 8.27 -3.86
CA VAL A 56 0.31 7.69 -2.62
C VAL A 56 -0.50 8.18 -1.43
N ARG A 57 -0.74 9.50 -1.31
CA ARG A 57 -1.55 10.06 -0.21
C ARG A 57 -2.96 9.47 -0.16
N LYS A 58 -3.64 9.36 -1.31
CA LYS A 58 -4.99 8.77 -1.39
C LYS A 58 -4.98 7.28 -1.06
N ALA A 59 -3.96 6.55 -1.50
CA ALA A 59 -3.79 5.13 -1.21
C ALA A 59 -3.55 4.88 0.28
N VAL A 60 -2.66 5.66 0.92
CA VAL A 60 -2.41 5.61 2.35
C VAL A 60 -3.70 5.88 3.14
N SER A 61 -4.46 6.91 2.75
CA SER A 61 -5.76 7.20 3.39
C SER A 61 -6.75 6.03 3.26
N LEU A 62 -6.82 5.41 2.08
CA LEU A 62 -7.65 4.22 1.87
C LEU A 62 -7.19 3.02 2.72
N LEU A 63 -5.89 2.79 2.81
CA LEU A 63 -5.32 1.69 3.61
C LEU A 63 -5.55 1.92 5.11
N ARG A 64 -5.47 3.15 5.62
CA ARG A 64 -5.85 3.48 7.00
C ARG A 64 -7.32 3.18 7.29
N GLN A 65 -8.23 3.42 6.34
CA GLN A 65 -9.63 3.02 6.51
C GLN A 65 -9.81 1.49 6.56
N VAL A 66 -9.00 0.75 5.79
CA VAL A 66 -8.99 -0.72 5.84
C VAL A 66 -8.41 -1.20 7.17
N GLU A 67 -7.29 -0.64 7.63
CA GLU A 67 -6.68 -0.91 8.94
C GLU A 67 -7.68 -0.68 10.07
N ASN A 68 -8.38 0.46 10.09
CA ASN A 68 -9.37 0.73 11.13
C ASN A 68 -10.49 -0.33 11.19
N ARG A 69 -11.01 -0.76 10.03
CA ARG A 69 -12.01 -1.84 9.97
C ARG A 69 -11.43 -3.19 10.41
N TYR A 70 -10.18 -3.48 10.05
CA TYR A 70 -9.47 -4.67 10.47
C TYR A 70 -9.28 -4.70 11.99
N LEU A 71 -8.79 -3.61 12.59
CA LEU A 71 -8.60 -3.48 14.03
C LEU A 71 -9.93 -3.60 14.80
N GLN A 72 -11.01 -2.98 14.30
CA GLN A 72 -12.35 -3.13 14.86
C GLN A 72 -12.84 -4.59 14.80
N TYR A 73 -12.64 -5.26 13.67
CA TYR A 73 -12.98 -6.67 13.52
C TYR A 73 -12.22 -7.55 14.52
N CYS A 74 -10.90 -7.36 14.64
CA CYS A 74 -10.09 -8.10 15.60
C CYS A 74 -10.55 -7.86 17.03
N TRP A 75 -10.83 -6.61 17.41
CA TRP A 75 -11.31 -6.26 18.74
C TRP A 75 -12.64 -6.95 19.09
N ILE A 76 -13.63 -6.88 18.20
CA ILE A 76 -14.95 -7.51 18.40
C ILE A 76 -14.81 -9.04 18.55
N ARG A 77 -13.81 -9.63 17.88
CA ARG A 77 -13.60 -11.09 17.85
C ARG A 77 -12.58 -11.58 18.87
N GLY A 78 -12.01 -10.71 19.69
CA GLY A 78 -10.94 -11.06 20.64
C GLY A 78 -9.66 -11.58 19.98
N LEU A 79 -9.39 -11.17 18.74
CA LEU A 79 -8.20 -11.58 17.99
C LEU A 79 -7.06 -10.58 18.19
N ALA A 80 -5.82 -11.07 18.28
CA ALA A 80 -4.64 -10.23 18.22
C ALA A 80 -4.49 -9.65 16.81
N ALA A 81 -4.41 -8.32 16.70
CA ALA A 81 -4.21 -7.64 15.43
C ALA A 81 -2.72 -7.43 15.13
N SER A 82 -2.33 -7.64 13.89
CA SER A 82 -0.98 -7.28 13.43
C SER A 82 -0.80 -5.76 13.39
N ARG A 83 0.36 -5.28 13.86
CA ARG A 83 0.71 -3.85 13.87
C ARG A 83 2.20 -3.65 13.50
N PRO A 84 2.52 -2.67 12.62
CA PRO A 84 1.56 -1.90 11.81
C PRO A 84 0.81 -2.81 10.82
N ALA A 85 -0.45 -2.50 10.49
CA ALA A 85 -1.25 -3.37 9.63
C ALA A 85 -0.82 -3.35 8.15
N PHE A 86 -0.04 -2.33 7.77
CA PHE A 86 0.60 -2.21 6.46
C PHE A 86 1.86 -1.34 6.58
N VAL A 87 2.78 -1.52 5.65
CA VAL A 87 4.08 -0.84 5.58
C VAL A 87 4.35 -0.37 4.15
N LEU A 88 5.32 0.52 3.99
CA LEU A 88 5.91 0.79 2.68
C LEU A 88 6.79 -0.38 2.25
N GLY A 89 6.59 -0.82 1.00
CA GLY A 89 7.49 -1.77 0.36
C GLY A 89 8.85 -1.16 0.02
N PRO A 90 9.80 -1.97 -0.47
CA PRO A 90 11.13 -1.50 -0.84
C PRO A 90 11.07 -0.38 -1.89
N MET A 91 11.83 0.69 -1.65
CA MET A 91 11.95 1.82 -2.56
C MET A 91 13.28 2.55 -2.37
N ALA A 92 13.68 3.37 -3.35
CA ALA A 92 14.90 4.17 -3.25
C ALA A 92 14.81 5.20 -2.12
N ASP A 93 15.90 5.39 -1.37
CA ASP A 93 15.95 6.32 -0.23
C ASP A 93 15.60 7.76 -0.60
N ALA A 94 16.04 8.20 -1.79
CA ALA A 94 15.69 9.53 -2.31
C ALA A 94 14.17 9.71 -2.46
N LEU A 95 13.47 8.70 -2.99
CA LEU A 95 12.01 8.76 -3.13
C LEU A 95 11.30 8.69 -1.77
N HIS A 96 11.84 7.91 -0.83
CA HIS A 96 11.33 7.87 0.54
C HIS A 96 11.45 9.25 1.22
N ALA A 97 12.61 9.91 1.10
CA ALA A 97 12.83 11.25 1.65
C ALA A 97 11.86 12.28 1.06
N GLU A 98 11.63 12.23 -0.26
CA GLU A 98 10.66 13.09 -0.93
C GLU A 98 9.22 12.85 -0.45
N LEU A 99 8.83 11.58 -0.28
CA LEU A 99 7.51 11.24 0.27
C LEU A 99 7.35 11.68 1.71
N LEU A 100 8.41 11.55 2.52
CA LEU A 100 8.39 12.00 3.91
C LEU A 100 8.20 13.51 3.99
N LEU A 101 8.87 14.28 3.13
CA LEU A 101 8.67 15.72 3.03
C LEU A 101 7.24 16.07 2.60
N ALA A 102 6.67 15.30 1.67
CA ALA A 102 5.35 15.57 1.10
C ALA A 102 4.16 15.11 1.97
N LEU A 103 4.33 14.03 2.75
CA LEU A 103 3.25 13.39 3.52
C LEU A 103 3.44 13.50 5.05
N GLY A 104 4.66 13.75 5.53
CA GLY A 104 4.95 13.81 6.97
C GLY A 104 4.50 12.55 7.71
N ASP A 105 3.87 12.75 8.87
CA ASP A 105 3.37 11.68 9.74
C ASP A 105 2.30 10.77 9.11
N ALA A 106 1.73 11.17 7.96
CA ALA A 106 0.82 10.30 7.23
C ALA A 106 1.57 9.14 6.55
N LEU A 107 2.87 9.26 6.30
CA LEU A 107 3.66 8.23 5.63
C LEU A 107 3.77 6.98 6.51
N PRO A 108 3.40 5.78 6.02
CA PRO A 108 3.59 4.54 6.77
C PRO A 108 5.08 4.23 6.99
N PRO A 109 5.43 3.46 8.03
CA PRO A 109 6.81 3.04 8.24
C PRO A 109 7.28 2.12 7.11
N ARG A 110 8.60 2.03 6.91
CA ARG A 110 9.19 1.08 5.95
C ARG A 110 9.10 -0.34 6.52
N GLY A 111 8.93 -1.34 5.65
CA GLY A 111 8.89 -2.74 6.07
C GLY A 111 10.17 -3.20 6.80
N GLU A 112 11.32 -2.63 6.47
CA GLU A 112 12.62 -2.91 7.09
C GLU A 112 12.76 -2.35 8.51
N GLU A 113 11.96 -1.33 8.86
CA GLU A 113 11.95 -0.68 10.19
C GLU A 113 11.05 -1.42 11.18
N VAL A 114 10.21 -2.35 10.69
CA VAL A 114 9.36 -3.17 11.54
C VAL A 114 10.17 -4.41 11.94
N PRO A 115 10.50 -4.59 13.23
CA PRO A 115 11.17 -5.81 13.66
C PRO A 115 10.31 -6.99 13.23
N ALA A 116 10.94 -8.02 12.63
CA ALA A 116 10.28 -9.29 12.37
C ALA A 116 9.71 -9.76 13.71
N GLY A 117 8.38 -9.65 13.87
CA GLY A 117 7.74 -9.88 15.16
C GLY A 117 8.17 -11.23 15.70
N GLY A 118 8.92 -11.19 16.80
CA GLY A 118 9.15 -12.35 17.64
C GLY A 118 7.79 -12.86 18.09
N GLY A 119 7.48 -14.09 17.68
CA GLY A 119 6.47 -14.91 18.32
C GLY A 119 6.94 -15.41 19.67
#